data_AF-A0A316MJR2-F1
#
_entry.id   AF-A0A316MJR2-F1
#
_cell.length_a   1.000
_cell.length_b   1.000
_cell.length_c   1.000
_cell.angle_alpha   90.00
_cell.angle_beta   90.00
_cell.angle_gamma   90.00
#
_symmetry.space_group_name_H-M   'P 1'
#
loop_
_entity.id
_entity.type
_entity.pdbx_description
1 polymer ?
#
loop_
_entity_poly.entity_id
_entity_poly.type
_entity_poly.pdbx_seq_one_letter_code
_entity_poly.pdbx_strand_id
1 'polypeptide(L)'
;MITDKEYPATHSMSTAWYMVDADGNVGLMEFEDNGPVPEFNHVPLDLSLSDLVFGQGFSNNGTCKGIHLNVSQILELLGQPQNPKDVEQWYDVCLAIAEECTPEFLALCKNKDITNNGCVSHEMNLFSVEVCRCISSKNNNIIEGSTLDKMIKANMIKAIYQMPELNVDSEYNEDTKSVEFTNDFYNSPYYIYCQSYWTSDPQHRMNIPANPVKISQIDEKYHKRLLHVPVRFNNAEDMQIAQWFVCDTEGPKLLIDNAGYSLLPIDSNTKKYCLTRPFLFDFYRYCPDSEHYSCKKCDHGCADTTRIINSLTPTILYVIAPTRKDDALYRLGLPKEIKDKIAVFSYIPKFPYRDNGYWMDIDLAKKHITVEALTALLSSSRNWFEWVVETIKPQIIIIDNEALPVFSSVFPINNNEVLIDNITYPIFEASSIKENLSHIFALAQLPYRGKIFKMAYTEQEVDALKRQDKVAELEW
;
A
#
# COMPACT_ATOMS: atom_id res chain seq x y z
N MET A 1 -27.50 -7.41 22.67
CA MET A 1 -27.57 -8.36 21.54
C MET A 1 -26.22 -9.04 21.49
N ILE A 2 -26.21 -10.36 21.53
CA ILE A 2 -25.01 -11.22 21.64
C ILE A 2 -24.12 -10.96 20.42
N THR A 3 -22.90 -10.47 20.62
CA THR A 3 -21.87 -10.30 19.59
C THR A 3 -21.03 -11.59 19.47
N ASP A 4 -21.67 -12.75 19.32
CA ASP A 4 -21.02 -14.04 19.02
C ASP A 4 -21.00 -14.29 17.51
N LYS A 5 -20.50 -13.30 16.77
CA LYS A 5 -20.02 -13.52 15.41
C LYS A 5 -18.73 -12.73 15.27
N GLU A 6 -17.65 -13.32 15.75
CA GLU A 6 -16.36 -13.18 15.08
C GLU A 6 -16.66 -13.35 13.59
N TYR A 7 -16.57 -12.24 12.85
CA TYR A 7 -16.42 -12.35 11.41
C TYR A 7 -15.22 -13.25 11.17
N PRO A 8 -15.29 -14.22 10.24
CA PRO A 8 -14.12 -15.01 9.90
C PRO A 8 -13.06 -14.03 9.42
N ALA A 9 -12.05 -13.83 10.27
CA ALA A 9 -10.74 -13.29 10.00
C ALA A 9 -10.56 -12.72 8.59
N THR A 10 -10.65 -11.39 8.46
CA THR A 10 -9.83 -10.67 7.49
C THR A 10 -8.32 -10.74 7.84
N HIS A 11 -7.96 -11.50 8.90
CA HIS A 11 -6.62 -11.72 9.47
C HIS A 11 -5.68 -12.57 8.62
N SER A 12 -5.59 -12.33 7.31
CA SER A 12 -4.75 -13.17 6.45
C SER A 12 -4.13 -12.43 5.28
N MET A 13 -3.88 -11.14 5.42
CA MET A 13 -3.03 -10.42 4.48
C MET A 13 -2.06 -9.51 5.24
N SER A 14 -1.06 -10.09 5.93
CA SER A 14 0.17 -9.33 6.18
C SER A 14 0.65 -8.80 4.83
N THR A 15 0.76 -7.48 4.72
CA THR A 15 1.23 -6.81 3.51
C THR A 15 2.63 -6.29 3.79
N ALA A 16 3.65 -7.13 3.63
CA ALA A 16 5.02 -6.69 3.80
C ALA A 16 5.49 -5.81 2.62
N TRP A 17 6.23 -4.73 2.90
CA TRP A 17 6.87 -3.90 1.88
C TRP A 17 8.38 -3.92 1.97
N TYR A 18 9.03 -3.87 0.81
CA TYR A 18 10.46 -3.65 0.75
C TYR A 18 10.77 -2.16 0.66
N MET A 19 11.64 -1.70 1.55
CA MET A 19 12.11 -0.33 1.61
C MET A 19 13.62 -0.26 1.37
N VAL A 20 14.08 0.89 0.92
CA VAL A 20 15.49 1.19 0.71
C VAL A 20 15.82 2.52 1.38
N ASP A 21 16.84 2.50 2.22
CA ASP A 21 17.31 3.68 2.94
C ASP A 21 18.29 4.53 2.12
N ALA A 22 18.73 5.65 2.68
CA ALA A 22 19.66 6.59 2.03
C ALA A 22 21.05 5.99 1.73
N ASP A 23 21.45 4.91 2.41
CA ASP A 23 22.72 4.20 2.20
C ASP A 23 22.53 2.95 1.31
N GLY A 24 21.34 2.79 0.71
CA GLY A 24 20.97 1.69 -0.15
C GLY A 24 20.74 0.36 0.59
N ASN A 25 20.59 0.38 1.91
CA ASN A 25 20.22 -0.80 2.69
C ASN A 25 18.77 -1.17 2.43
N VAL A 26 18.51 -2.47 2.32
CA VAL A 26 17.16 -3.02 2.13
C VAL A 26 16.56 -3.34 3.49
N GLY A 27 15.32 -2.92 3.67
CA GLY A 27 14.52 -3.24 4.83
C GLY A 27 13.17 -3.85 4.44
N LEU A 28 12.60 -4.57 5.39
CA LEU A 28 11.23 -5.05 5.38
C LEU A 28 10.39 -4.21 6.32
N MET A 29 9.18 -3.96 5.87
CA MET A 29 8.14 -3.35 6.67
C MET A 29 7.01 -4.36 6.80
N GLU A 30 6.88 -4.97 7.97
CA GLU A 30 5.81 -5.91 8.29
C GLU A 30 4.62 -5.19 8.92
N PHE A 31 3.42 -5.63 8.56
CA PHE A 31 2.16 -5.05 9.02
C PHE A 31 1.22 -6.12 9.54
N GLU A 32 0.73 -5.95 10.76
CA GLU A 32 -0.40 -6.72 11.27
C GLU A 32 -1.70 -6.18 10.68
N ASP A 33 -2.19 -6.84 9.61
CA ASP A 33 -3.52 -6.75 8.99
C ASP A 33 -4.03 -5.36 8.52
N ASN A 34 -3.47 -4.25 8.99
CA ASN A 34 -4.02 -2.90 8.86
C ASN A 34 -3.01 -1.79 8.57
N GLY A 35 -1.71 -2.07 8.41
CA GLY A 35 -0.65 -1.06 8.27
C GLY A 35 -0.88 0.07 7.22
N PRO A 36 -0.23 1.25 7.34
CA PRO A 36 -0.35 2.38 6.46
C PRO A 36 0.10 1.99 5.07
N VAL A 37 -0.87 1.63 4.23
CA VAL A 37 -0.62 1.34 2.83
C VAL A 37 -0.29 2.68 2.15
N PRO A 38 0.88 2.83 1.50
CA PRO A 38 1.15 4.02 0.70
C PRO A 38 0.08 4.15 -0.41
N GLU A 39 -0.84 5.10 -0.24
CA GLU A 39 -1.97 5.33 -1.16
C GLU A 39 -1.49 5.98 -2.46
N PHE A 40 -0.51 6.88 -2.37
CA PHE A 40 -0.05 7.73 -3.47
C PHE A 40 1.37 7.36 -3.84
N ASN A 41 1.51 6.27 -4.58
CA ASN A 41 2.73 5.99 -5.30
C ASN A 41 2.40 5.15 -6.51
N HIS A 42 3.29 5.19 -7.49
CA HIS A 42 3.35 4.29 -8.64
C HIS A 42 3.57 2.82 -8.23
N VAL A 43 2.98 2.33 -7.13
CA VAL A 43 2.73 0.93 -6.87
C VAL A 43 1.61 0.54 -7.83
N PRO A 44 1.93 -0.02 -9.00
CA PRO A 44 0.90 -0.46 -9.93
C PRO A 44 0.05 -1.48 -9.19
N LEU A 45 -1.28 -1.44 -9.38
CA LEU A 45 -2.23 -2.32 -8.70
C LEU A 45 -1.87 -3.82 -8.77
N ASP A 46 -1.05 -4.21 -9.76
CA ASP A 46 -0.59 -5.58 -9.97
C ASP A 46 0.75 -5.91 -9.28
N LEU A 47 1.31 -5.01 -8.45
CA LEU A 47 2.63 -5.15 -7.85
C LEU A 47 2.63 -5.18 -6.31
N SER A 48 1.58 -5.71 -5.67
CA SER A 48 1.80 -6.36 -4.38
C SER A 48 3.07 -7.21 -4.52
N LEU A 49 3.99 -7.09 -3.57
CA LEU A 49 5.27 -7.80 -3.62
C LEU A 49 5.04 -9.28 -3.27
N SER A 50 4.15 -9.96 -4.00
CA SER A 50 3.95 -11.40 -3.92
C SER A 50 5.21 -12.18 -4.34
N ASP A 51 6.10 -11.54 -5.10
CA ASP A 51 7.24 -12.18 -5.78
C ASP A 51 8.60 -11.83 -5.17
N LEU A 52 8.66 -10.87 -4.25
CA LEU A 52 9.89 -10.57 -3.50
C LEU A 52 9.84 -11.43 -2.24
N VAL A 53 9.98 -12.74 -2.45
CA VAL A 53 9.94 -13.73 -1.37
C VAL A 53 11.38 -14.12 -1.03
N PHE A 54 11.73 -14.07 0.25
CA PHE A 54 12.96 -14.68 0.73
C PHE A 54 13.02 -16.14 0.30
N GLY A 55 14.06 -16.51 -0.44
CA GLY A 55 14.26 -17.91 -0.78
C GLY A 55 13.12 -18.61 -1.55
N GLN A 56 12.04 -17.93 -1.99
CA GLN A 56 11.08 -18.46 -2.97
C GLN A 56 11.12 -17.67 -4.26
N GLY A 57 12.33 -17.42 -4.74
CA GLY A 57 12.58 -17.15 -6.14
C GLY A 57 12.68 -18.43 -6.98
N PHE A 58 12.47 -19.63 -6.42
CA PHE A 58 12.69 -20.88 -7.13
C PHE A 58 11.54 -21.21 -8.09
N SER A 59 11.62 -20.65 -9.31
CA SER A 59 10.88 -21.25 -10.41
C SER A 59 11.41 -22.66 -10.70
N ASN A 60 10.58 -23.53 -11.29
CA ASN A 60 10.96 -24.85 -11.83
C ASN A 60 12.18 -24.83 -12.79
N ASN A 61 12.73 -23.65 -13.10
CA ASN A 61 13.90 -23.42 -13.92
C ASN A 61 15.18 -23.08 -13.11
N GLY A 62 15.15 -23.14 -11.77
CA GLY A 62 16.35 -23.15 -10.93
C GLY A 62 17.09 -21.82 -10.72
N THR A 63 16.46 -20.67 -10.96
CA THR A 63 17.05 -19.35 -10.69
C THR A 63 16.26 -18.60 -9.62
N CYS A 64 16.92 -18.22 -8.52
CA CYS A 64 16.41 -17.22 -7.57
C CYS A 64 16.12 -15.92 -8.33
N LYS A 65 14.85 -15.55 -8.45
CA LYS A 65 14.46 -14.22 -8.96
C LYS A 65 14.47 -13.25 -7.79
N GLY A 66 15.07 -12.07 -7.95
CA GLY A 66 14.83 -10.96 -7.02
C GLY A 66 16.06 -10.48 -6.27
N ILE A 67 16.50 -11.20 -5.22
CA ILE A 67 17.55 -10.78 -4.29
C ILE A 67 18.70 -11.81 -4.22
N HIS A 68 19.94 -11.34 -4.33
CA HIS A 68 21.15 -12.17 -4.35
C HIS A 68 21.97 -11.98 -3.07
N LEU A 69 21.78 -12.88 -2.10
CA LEU A 69 22.54 -12.84 -0.83
C LEU A 69 23.96 -13.40 -1.00
N ASN A 70 24.91 -12.80 -0.30
CA ASN A 70 26.25 -13.37 -0.17
C ASN A 70 26.33 -14.38 1.00
N VAL A 71 27.43 -15.11 1.12
CA VAL A 71 27.62 -16.13 2.16
C VAL A 71 27.48 -15.58 3.58
N SER A 72 28.06 -14.40 3.86
CA SER A 72 27.92 -13.78 5.19
C SER A 72 26.47 -13.47 5.56
N GLN A 73 25.66 -13.02 4.60
CA GLN A 73 24.23 -12.73 4.79
C GLN A 73 23.40 -14.01 4.96
N ILE A 74 23.72 -15.05 4.19
CA ILE A 74 23.07 -16.36 4.31
C ILE A 74 23.36 -16.95 5.69
N LEU A 75 24.61 -16.90 6.15
CA LEU A 75 24.98 -17.40 7.48
C LEU A 75 24.40 -16.55 8.61
N GLU A 76 24.31 -15.24 8.42
CA GLU A 76 23.64 -14.35 9.38
C GLU A 76 22.16 -14.74 9.53
N LEU A 77 21.47 -15.02 8.43
CA LEU A 77 20.08 -15.48 8.43
C LEU A 77 19.93 -16.88 9.04
N LEU A 78 20.68 -17.86 8.53
CA LEU A 78 20.54 -19.27 8.92
C LEU A 78 21.12 -19.60 10.30
N GLY A 79 21.97 -18.72 10.85
CA GLY A 79 22.63 -18.94 12.12
C GLY A 79 23.60 -20.13 12.12
N GLN A 80 23.61 -20.89 13.21
CA GLN A 80 24.51 -22.03 13.39
C GLN A 80 23.90 -23.32 12.81
N PRO A 81 24.73 -24.21 12.26
CA PRO A 81 24.24 -25.50 11.81
C PRO A 81 23.72 -26.34 12.98
N GLN A 82 22.65 -27.08 12.74
CA GLN A 82 21.97 -27.92 13.73
C GLN A 82 22.34 -29.39 13.54
N ASN A 83 22.33 -30.16 14.64
CA ASN A 83 22.35 -31.62 14.54
C ASN A 83 20.95 -32.10 14.10
N PRO A 84 20.83 -33.23 13.37
CA PRO A 84 19.53 -33.75 12.94
C PRO A 84 18.50 -33.93 14.08
N LYS A 85 18.97 -34.25 15.29
CA LYS A 85 18.11 -34.44 16.48
C LYS A 85 17.60 -33.13 17.10
N ASP A 86 18.25 -32.01 16.79
CA ASP A 86 17.96 -30.69 17.35
C ASP A 86 17.13 -29.85 16.36
N VAL A 87 16.80 -30.39 15.19
CA VAL A 87 15.93 -29.74 14.18
C VAL A 87 14.49 -29.81 14.65
N GLU A 88 13.91 -28.64 14.93
CA GLU A 88 12.54 -28.52 15.44
C GLU A 88 11.50 -28.76 14.33
N GLN A 89 11.81 -28.32 13.11
CA GLN A 89 10.91 -28.35 11.96
C GLN A 89 11.65 -28.77 10.68
N TRP A 90 11.03 -29.70 9.93
CA TRP A 90 11.60 -30.29 8.71
C TRP A 90 10.89 -29.83 7.43
N TYR A 91 10.03 -28.83 7.55
CA TYR A 91 9.57 -28.03 6.41
C TYR A 91 10.61 -26.92 6.19
N ASP A 92 11.03 -26.71 4.94
CA ASP A 92 12.00 -25.67 4.53
C ASP A 92 13.35 -25.64 5.26
N VAL A 93 14.11 -26.73 5.17
CA VAL A 93 15.50 -26.80 5.67
C VAL A 93 16.52 -26.54 4.56
N CYS A 94 17.71 -26.06 4.94
CA CYS A 94 18.84 -25.94 4.03
C CYS A 94 19.91 -26.98 4.35
N LEU A 95 20.28 -27.80 3.36
CA LEU A 95 21.32 -28.83 3.49
C LEU A 95 22.59 -28.39 2.75
N ALA A 96 23.69 -28.27 3.48
CA ALA A 96 25.01 -28.13 2.86
C ALA A 96 25.51 -29.51 2.48
N ILE A 97 25.69 -29.75 1.19
CA ILE A 97 26.03 -31.07 0.64
C ILE A 97 27.53 -31.13 0.38
N ALA A 98 28.16 -32.28 0.63
CA ALA A 98 29.53 -32.52 0.21
C ALA A 98 29.61 -32.42 -1.32
N GLU A 99 30.54 -31.62 -1.86
CA GLU A 99 30.59 -31.28 -3.29
C GLU A 99 30.64 -32.54 -4.17
N GLU A 100 31.44 -33.52 -3.75
CA GLU A 100 31.61 -34.82 -4.37
C GLU A 100 30.31 -35.65 -4.41
N CYS A 101 29.39 -35.41 -3.47
CA CYS A 101 28.10 -36.09 -3.36
C CYS A 101 26.98 -35.39 -4.13
N THR A 102 27.21 -34.19 -4.68
CA THR A 102 26.15 -33.38 -5.33
C THR A 102 25.38 -34.14 -6.43
N PRO A 103 26.03 -34.89 -7.36
CA PRO A 103 25.30 -35.63 -8.38
C PRO A 103 24.38 -36.71 -7.80
N GLU A 104 24.83 -37.39 -6.73
CA GLU A 104 24.06 -38.45 -6.06
C GLU A 104 22.92 -37.85 -5.23
N PHE A 105 23.17 -36.76 -4.51
CA PHE A 105 22.14 -35.96 -3.83
C PHE A 105 21.03 -35.55 -4.80
N LEU A 106 21.38 -34.94 -5.94
CA LEU A 106 20.38 -34.51 -6.94
C LEU A 106 19.62 -35.69 -7.55
N ALA A 107 20.22 -36.88 -7.64
CA ALA A 107 19.54 -38.10 -8.06
C ALA A 107 18.53 -38.58 -7.00
N LEU A 108 18.91 -38.56 -5.72
CA LEU A 108 18.03 -38.91 -4.60
C LEU A 108 16.85 -37.94 -4.45
N CYS A 109 17.05 -36.64 -4.75
CA CYS A 109 16.00 -35.62 -4.74
C CYS A 109 14.86 -35.86 -5.76
N LYS A 110 14.96 -36.89 -6.61
CA LYS A 110 13.86 -37.33 -7.49
C LYS A 110 12.88 -38.28 -6.81
N ASN A 111 13.16 -38.71 -5.58
CA ASN A 111 12.25 -39.53 -4.78
C ASN A 111 11.04 -38.70 -4.31
N LYS A 112 9.93 -39.38 -4.00
CA LYS A 112 8.65 -38.71 -3.68
C LYS A 112 8.54 -38.16 -2.25
N ASP A 113 9.48 -38.54 -1.38
CA ASP A 113 9.55 -38.22 0.03
C ASP A 113 10.43 -36.99 0.36
N ILE A 114 10.99 -36.35 -0.67
CA ILE A 114 11.76 -35.11 -0.57
C ILE A 114 11.39 -34.17 -1.72
N THR A 115 11.40 -32.88 -1.47
CA THR A 115 11.30 -31.85 -2.51
C THR A 115 12.59 -31.02 -2.49
N ASN A 116 13.26 -30.88 -3.63
CA ASN A 116 14.39 -29.96 -3.77
C ASN A 116 13.89 -28.64 -4.36
N ASN A 117 13.92 -27.58 -3.56
CA ASN A 117 13.47 -26.26 -3.95
C ASN A 117 14.54 -25.55 -4.79
N GLY A 118 15.82 -25.88 -4.61
CA GLY A 118 16.91 -25.37 -5.45
C GLY A 118 18.17 -25.03 -4.68
N CYS A 119 19.19 -24.55 -5.39
CA CYS A 119 20.45 -24.12 -4.78
C CYS A 119 20.30 -22.72 -4.20
N VAL A 120 20.56 -22.58 -2.90
CA VAL A 120 20.57 -21.30 -2.17
C VAL A 120 21.92 -20.61 -2.31
N SER A 121 23.01 -21.38 -2.29
CA SER A 121 24.36 -20.87 -2.47
C SER A 121 25.25 -21.91 -3.13
N HIS A 122 25.81 -21.54 -4.28
CA HIS A 122 26.81 -22.35 -4.96
C HIS A 122 28.11 -22.45 -4.15
N GLU A 123 28.52 -21.36 -3.49
CA GLU A 123 29.76 -21.30 -2.71
C GLU A 123 29.71 -22.22 -1.48
N MET A 124 28.53 -22.37 -0.86
CA MET A 124 28.34 -23.27 0.28
C MET A 124 27.88 -24.68 -0.13
N ASN A 125 27.67 -24.92 -1.43
CA ASN A 125 26.95 -26.08 -1.96
C ASN A 125 25.66 -26.39 -1.17
N LEU A 126 24.87 -25.34 -0.96
CA LEU A 126 23.70 -25.30 -0.06
C LEU A 126 22.41 -25.37 -0.86
N PHE A 127 21.51 -26.28 -0.46
CA PHE A 127 20.23 -26.52 -1.13
C PHE A 127 19.06 -26.39 -0.17
N SER A 128 18.01 -25.69 -0.57
CA SER A 128 16.74 -25.66 0.15
C SER A 128 15.94 -26.90 -0.23
N VAL A 129 15.45 -27.62 0.79
CA VAL A 129 14.69 -28.85 0.62
C VAL A 129 13.53 -28.92 1.61
N GLU A 130 12.46 -29.59 1.21
CA GLU A 130 11.37 -29.99 2.10
C GLU A 130 11.49 -31.51 2.34
N VAL A 131 11.70 -31.90 3.59
CA VAL A 131 11.90 -33.31 3.99
C VAL A 131 10.88 -33.78 5.03
N CYS A 132 9.77 -33.07 5.20
CA CYS A 132 8.70 -33.40 6.14
C CYS A 132 8.19 -34.86 5.98
N ARG A 133 8.17 -35.38 4.74
CA ARG A 133 7.75 -36.76 4.43
C ARG A 133 8.78 -37.83 4.80
N CYS A 134 10.02 -37.44 5.09
CA CYS A 134 11.05 -38.30 5.65
C CYS A 134 10.95 -38.41 7.18
N ILE A 135 10.03 -37.69 7.82
CA ILE A 135 9.88 -37.62 9.27
C ILE A 135 8.60 -38.31 9.71
N SER A 136 8.67 -39.08 10.80
CA SER A 136 7.50 -39.77 11.34
C SER A 136 6.63 -38.80 12.13
N SER A 137 5.37 -38.66 11.73
CA SER A 137 4.36 -37.87 12.43
C SER A 137 4.05 -38.36 13.86
N LYS A 138 4.51 -39.55 14.24
CA LYS A 138 4.25 -40.13 15.57
C LYS A 138 5.22 -39.66 16.64
N ASN A 139 6.47 -39.40 16.26
CA ASN A 139 7.56 -39.17 17.21
C ASN A 139 8.61 -38.15 16.71
N ASN A 140 8.36 -37.48 15.59
CA ASN A 140 9.26 -36.53 14.93
C ASN A 140 10.67 -37.07 14.62
N ASN A 141 10.84 -38.39 14.56
CA ASN A 141 12.11 -39.01 14.16
C ASN A 141 12.19 -39.22 12.65
N ILE A 142 13.42 -39.21 12.13
CA ILE A 142 13.71 -39.58 10.75
C ILE A 142 13.30 -41.04 10.52
N ILE A 143 12.53 -41.29 9.46
CA ILE A 143 12.07 -42.62 9.07
C ILE A 143 13.25 -43.40 8.49
N GLU A 144 13.52 -44.58 9.04
CA GLU A 144 14.57 -45.46 8.54
C GLU A 144 14.31 -45.84 7.07
N GLY A 145 15.35 -45.73 6.22
CA GLY A 145 15.28 -46.00 4.79
C GLY A 145 14.68 -44.89 3.94
N SER A 146 14.20 -43.80 4.55
CA SER A 146 13.82 -42.57 3.84
C SER A 146 14.99 -41.96 3.08
N THR A 147 14.70 -41.05 2.15
CA THR A 147 15.74 -40.35 1.40
C THR A 147 16.70 -39.58 2.30
N LEU A 148 16.18 -38.88 3.31
CA LEU A 148 17.02 -38.16 4.30
C LEU A 148 17.90 -39.12 5.12
N ASP A 149 17.36 -40.25 5.59
CA ASP A 149 18.13 -41.27 6.33
C ASP A 149 19.31 -41.81 5.49
N LYS A 150 19.08 -42.07 4.19
CA LYS A 150 20.12 -42.51 3.26
C LYS A 150 21.23 -41.47 3.09
N MET A 151 20.86 -40.19 2.94
CA MET A 151 21.83 -39.09 2.82
C MET A 151 22.69 -38.96 4.07
N ILE A 152 22.09 -39.06 5.25
CA ILE A 152 22.81 -39.01 6.54
C ILE A 152 23.76 -40.20 6.68
N LYS A 153 23.27 -41.43 6.44
CA LYS A 153 24.09 -42.66 6.53
C LYS A 153 25.26 -42.69 5.54
N ALA A 154 25.10 -42.04 4.38
CA ALA A 154 26.14 -41.90 3.38
C ALA A 154 27.09 -40.71 3.64
N ASN A 155 26.93 -39.98 4.76
CA ASN A 155 27.70 -38.78 5.10
C ASN A 155 27.69 -37.70 3.99
N MET A 156 26.57 -37.57 3.27
CA MET A 156 26.42 -36.58 2.20
C MET A 156 26.21 -35.16 2.73
N ILE A 157 25.61 -35.04 3.92
CA ILE A 157 25.21 -33.76 4.52
C ILE A 157 26.31 -33.28 5.45
N LYS A 158 26.95 -32.14 5.12
CA LYS A 158 27.98 -31.50 5.94
C LYS A 158 27.37 -30.67 7.07
N ALA A 159 26.24 -30.02 6.81
CA ALA A 159 25.54 -29.19 7.77
C ALA A 159 24.05 -29.11 7.42
N ILE A 160 23.23 -28.97 8.45
CA ILE A 160 21.79 -28.76 8.36
C ILE A 160 21.51 -27.38 8.95
N TYR A 161 20.76 -26.56 8.25
CA TYR A 161 20.32 -25.27 8.73
C TYR A 161 18.80 -25.21 8.68
N GLN A 162 18.19 -24.68 9.73
CA GLN A 162 16.78 -24.35 9.74
C GLN A 162 16.62 -22.96 9.11
N MET A 163 15.71 -22.81 8.17
CA MET A 163 15.32 -21.48 7.71
C MET A 163 14.54 -20.83 8.85
N PRO A 164 14.94 -19.64 9.34
CA PRO A 164 14.14 -18.95 10.34
C PRO A 164 12.84 -18.46 9.71
N GLU A 165 11.76 -18.50 10.49
CA GLU A 165 10.63 -17.62 10.24
C GLU A 165 11.06 -16.20 10.69
N LEU A 166 10.65 -15.17 9.94
CA LEU A 166 10.98 -13.77 10.25
C LEU A 166 9.75 -13.08 10.84
N ASN A 167 9.09 -13.73 11.80
CA ASN A 167 7.86 -13.22 12.35
C ASN A 167 8.17 -12.11 13.35
N VAL A 168 7.31 -11.10 13.33
CA VAL A 168 7.29 -9.99 14.27
C VAL A 168 5.86 -9.85 14.77
N ASP A 169 5.71 -9.42 16.01
CA ASP A 169 4.43 -9.25 16.67
C ASP A 169 4.47 -7.99 17.55
N SER A 170 3.32 -7.46 17.86
CA SER A 170 3.16 -6.31 18.73
C SER A 170 1.96 -6.49 19.67
N GLU A 171 2.13 -6.17 20.95
CA GLU A 171 1.05 -6.19 21.91
C GLU A 171 0.98 -4.86 22.66
N TYR A 172 -0.23 -4.31 22.77
CA TYR A 172 -0.44 -3.12 23.60
C TYR A 172 -0.51 -3.51 25.07
N ASN A 173 0.49 -3.10 25.85
CA ASN A 173 0.51 -3.31 27.29
C ASN A 173 -0.32 -2.22 27.99
N GLU A 174 -1.48 -2.64 28.52
CA GLU A 174 -2.42 -1.76 29.23
C GLU A 174 -1.85 -1.16 30.53
N ASP A 175 -0.90 -1.82 31.18
CA ASP A 175 -0.30 -1.36 32.44
C ASP A 175 0.74 -0.26 32.19
N THR A 176 1.56 -0.42 31.16
CA THR A 176 2.59 0.57 30.78
C THR A 176 2.07 1.63 29.80
N LYS A 177 0.90 1.39 29.21
CA LYS A 177 0.31 2.22 28.14
C LYS A 177 1.23 2.37 26.94
N SER A 178 1.98 1.31 26.60
CA SER A 178 2.93 1.27 25.49
C SER A 178 2.76 0.01 24.66
N VAL A 179 3.12 0.07 23.39
CA VAL A 179 3.26 -1.11 22.54
C VAL A 179 4.58 -1.81 22.87
N GLU A 180 4.53 -3.12 23.09
CA GLU A 180 5.68 -4.00 23.21
C GLU A 180 5.82 -4.79 21.91
N PHE A 181 7.03 -4.81 21.35
CA PHE A 181 7.31 -5.51 20.10
C PHE A 181 8.13 -6.77 20.36
N THR A 182 7.77 -7.87 19.70
CA THR A 182 8.49 -9.15 19.81
C THR A 182 8.81 -9.73 18.44
N ASN A 183 9.79 -10.63 18.39
CA ASN A 183 10.18 -11.36 17.20
C ASN A 183 10.65 -12.77 17.56
N ASP A 184 10.62 -13.67 16.58
CA ASP A 184 11.05 -15.07 16.74
C ASP A 184 12.38 -15.39 16.05
N PHE A 185 13.06 -14.38 15.50
CA PHE A 185 14.34 -14.51 14.83
C PHE A 185 15.48 -13.82 15.60
N TYR A 186 16.65 -14.45 15.62
CA TYR A 186 17.82 -13.88 16.30
C TYR A 186 18.57 -12.86 15.44
N ASN A 187 18.67 -13.10 14.14
CA ASN A 187 19.41 -12.27 13.21
C ASN A 187 18.69 -12.27 11.86
N SER A 188 18.88 -11.19 11.11
CA SER A 188 18.43 -11.08 9.73
C SER A 188 19.35 -10.10 9.01
N PRO A 189 19.76 -10.38 7.76
CA PRO A 189 20.55 -9.45 6.96
C PRO A 189 19.71 -8.26 6.44
N TYR A 190 18.40 -8.26 6.71
CA TYR A 190 17.49 -7.16 6.40
C TYR A 190 17.27 -6.32 7.65
N TYR A 191 17.01 -5.03 7.48
CA TYR A 191 16.38 -4.25 8.55
C TYR A 191 14.90 -4.58 8.59
N ILE A 192 14.38 -5.07 9.70
CA ILE A 192 12.97 -5.40 9.84
C ILE A 192 12.31 -4.35 10.71
N TYR A 193 11.21 -3.77 10.22
CA TYR A 193 10.36 -2.86 10.97
C TYR A 193 9.01 -3.53 11.20
N CYS A 194 8.55 -3.47 12.44
CA CYS A 194 7.22 -3.89 12.84
C CYS A 194 6.39 -2.63 13.13
N GLN A 195 5.11 -2.67 12.78
CA GLN A 195 4.16 -1.69 13.24
C GLN A 195 3.05 -2.39 14.02
N SER A 196 2.57 -1.70 15.06
CA SER A 196 1.37 -2.13 15.75
C SER A 196 0.13 -2.13 14.86
N TYR A 197 -0.93 -2.75 15.36
CA TYR A 197 -2.27 -2.67 14.79
C TYR A 197 -2.70 -1.23 14.44
N TRP A 198 -2.26 -0.23 15.21
CA TRP A 198 -2.61 1.17 14.96
C TRP A 198 -1.63 1.80 13.97
N THR A 199 -2.11 2.00 12.74
CA THR A 199 -1.34 2.67 11.66
C THR A 199 -0.79 4.06 11.99
N SER A 200 -1.33 4.74 13.00
CA SER A 200 -0.82 6.01 13.48
C SER A 200 0.46 5.87 14.30
N ASP A 201 0.71 4.70 14.90
CA ASP A 201 1.93 4.43 15.64
C ASP A 201 3.15 4.41 14.71
N PRO A 202 4.31 4.93 15.17
CA PRO A 202 5.56 4.74 14.47
C PRO A 202 5.91 3.25 14.30
N GLN A 203 6.56 2.94 13.20
CA GLN A 203 7.15 1.63 12.97
C GLN A 203 8.47 1.52 13.70
N HIS A 204 8.63 0.43 14.45
CA HIS A 204 9.77 0.15 15.30
C HIS A 204 10.71 -0.85 14.63
N ARG A 205 12.01 -0.58 14.67
CA ARG A 205 13.06 -1.44 14.10
C ARG A 205 13.34 -2.62 15.02
N MET A 206 13.12 -3.83 14.51
CA MET A 206 13.27 -5.07 15.25
C MET A 206 14.70 -5.59 15.32
N ASN A 207 15.57 -5.20 14.39
CA ASN A 207 16.96 -5.66 14.35
C ASN A 207 17.90 -4.69 13.63
N ILE A 208 19.21 -4.89 13.86
CA ILE A 208 20.29 -4.24 13.10
C ILE A 208 21.14 -5.34 12.45
N PRO A 209 21.14 -5.48 11.12
CA PRO A 209 21.95 -6.46 10.43
C PRO A 209 23.45 -6.17 10.56
N ALA A 210 24.25 -7.21 10.74
CA ALA A 210 25.70 -7.14 10.66
C ALA A 210 26.18 -6.97 9.22
N ASN A 211 25.51 -7.62 8.26
CA ASN A 211 25.82 -7.56 6.83
C ASN A 211 24.58 -7.13 6.03
N PRO A 212 24.15 -5.86 6.10
CA PRO A 212 22.90 -5.41 5.50
C PRO A 212 22.82 -5.72 4.00
N VAL A 213 21.67 -6.22 3.55
CA VAL A 213 21.38 -6.37 2.12
C VAL A 213 21.35 -5.01 1.46
N LYS A 214 21.94 -4.91 0.28
CA LYS A 214 21.98 -3.70 -0.55
C LYS A 214 21.03 -3.78 -1.72
N ILE A 215 20.49 -2.64 -2.15
CA ILE A 215 19.66 -2.54 -3.36
C ILE A 215 20.39 -3.05 -4.62
N SER A 216 21.72 -2.94 -4.68
CA SER A 216 22.53 -3.50 -5.78
C SER A 216 22.49 -5.03 -5.85
N GLN A 217 22.02 -5.69 -4.79
CA GLN A 217 21.80 -7.13 -4.75
C GLN A 217 20.38 -7.51 -5.20
N ILE A 218 19.55 -6.53 -5.55
CA ILE A 218 18.21 -6.74 -6.11
C ILE A 218 18.28 -6.55 -7.63
N ASP A 219 17.61 -7.41 -8.42
CA ASP A 219 17.54 -7.23 -9.88
C ASP A 219 16.97 -5.83 -10.23
N GLU A 220 17.63 -5.10 -11.13
CA GLU A 220 17.29 -3.70 -11.50
C GLU A 220 15.82 -3.50 -11.91
N LYS A 221 15.21 -4.52 -12.53
CA LYS A 221 13.78 -4.51 -12.93
C LYS A 221 12.84 -4.27 -11.74
N TYR A 222 13.25 -4.57 -10.51
CA TYR A 222 12.45 -4.41 -9.30
C TYR A 222 12.73 -3.10 -8.57
N HIS A 223 13.80 -2.37 -8.87
CA HIS A 223 14.18 -1.17 -8.11
C HIS A 223 13.07 -0.12 -8.05
N LYS A 224 12.34 0.07 -9.16
CA LYS A 224 11.22 1.02 -9.22
C LYS A 224 10.00 0.63 -8.37
N ARG A 225 9.96 -0.59 -7.84
CA ARG A 225 8.88 -1.09 -6.97
C ARG A 225 9.17 -0.86 -5.49
N LEU A 226 10.41 -0.53 -5.13
CA LEU A 226 10.84 -0.40 -3.74
C LEU A 226 10.51 1.01 -3.23
N LEU A 227 10.14 1.10 -1.95
CA LEU A 227 9.92 2.40 -1.30
C LEU A 227 11.26 2.99 -0.88
N HIS A 228 11.60 4.18 -1.37
CA HIS A 228 12.85 4.85 -1.04
C HIS A 228 12.64 5.91 0.04
N VAL A 229 13.28 5.74 1.19
CA VAL A 229 13.21 6.69 2.30
C VAL A 229 14.54 7.44 2.48
N PRO A 230 14.50 8.73 2.86
CA PRO A 230 15.70 9.57 2.96
C PRO A 230 16.45 9.39 4.30
N VAL A 231 16.04 8.44 5.14
CA VAL A 231 16.68 8.13 6.42
C VAL A 231 17.73 7.05 6.26
N ARG A 232 18.59 6.88 7.26
CA ARG A 232 19.47 5.71 7.39
C ARG A 232 18.87 4.78 8.41
N PHE A 233 18.61 3.53 8.05
CA PHE A 233 17.95 2.61 8.96
C PHE A 233 18.74 2.42 10.24
N ASN A 234 20.08 2.41 10.20
CA ASN A 234 20.91 2.30 11.41
C ASN A 234 20.69 3.43 12.44
N ASN A 235 20.21 4.60 12.00
CA ASN A 235 19.98 5.77 12.86
C ASN A 235 18.49 6.08 13.08
N ALA A 236 17.59 5.25 12.56
CA ALA A 236 16.15 5.40 12.68
C ALA A 236 15.59 4.16 13.37
N GLU A 237 15.56 4.18 14.69
CA GLU A 237 14.93 3.11 15.48
C GLU A 237 13.42 3.11 15.26
N ASP A 238 12.81 4.27 15.41
CA ASP A 238 11.41 4.49 15.06
C ASP A 238 11.30 5.39 13.83
N MET A 239 10.37 5.06 12.94
CA MET A 239 10.01 5.95 11.84
C MET A 239 8.51 5.93 11.57
N GLN A 240 8.03 6.90 10.81
CA GLN A 240 6.66 6.91 10.31
C GLN A 240 6.72 7.18 8.82
N ILE A 241 6.43 6.16 8.02
CA ILE A 241 6.53 6.26 6.55
C ILE A 241 5.63 7.33 5.95
N ALA A 242 4.57 7.73 6.67
CA ALA A 242 3.70 8.84 6.30
C ALA A 242 4.48 10.19 6.14
N GLN A 243 5.72 10.26 6.65
CA GLN A 243 6.62 11.41 6.46
C GLN A 243 7.11 11.57 5.03
N TRP A 244 7.07 10.50 4.22
CA TRP A 244 7.64 10.47 2.88
C TRP A 244 6.64 10.01 1.83
N PHE A 245 5.66 9.22 2.24
CA PHE A 245 4.58 8.74 1.39
C PHE A 245 3.25 9.09 2.02
N VAL A 246 2.24 9.36 1.21
CA VAL A 246 0.91 9.56 1.77
C VAL A 246 0.31 8.19 2.03
N CYS A 247 -0.14 7.98 3.26
CA CYS A 247 -0.70 6.73 3.72
C CYS A 247 -2.06 6.98 4.35
N ASP A 248 -3.02 6.08 4.10
CA ASP A 248 -4.19 6.06 4.97
C ASP A 248 -3.75 5.58 6.35
N THR A 249 -4.25 6.26 7.36
CA THR A 249 -3.94 5.97 8.76
C THR A 249 -5.20 6.14 9.57
N GLU A 250 -5.41 5.29 10.55
CA GLU A 250 -6.43 5.39 11.57
C GLU A 250 -5.82 6.05 12.81
N GLY A 251 -6.42 7.15 13.27
CA GLY A 251 -5.94 7.91 14.41
C GLY A 251 -6.50 9.33 14.46
N PRO A 252 -6.25 10.07 15.54
CA PRO A 252 -6.65 11.48 15.67
C PRO A 252 -6.01 12.33 14.57
N LYS A 253 -6.83 12.92 13.70
CA LYS A 253 -6.38 13.74 12.56
C LYS A 253 -6.75 15.19 12.76
N LEU A 254 -5.85 16.07 12.34
CA LEU A 254 -6.14 17.49 12.15
C LEU A 254 -6.69 17.69 10.74
N LEU A 255 -7.94 18.12 10.62
CA LEU A 255 -8.51 18.58 9.37
C LEU A 255 -8.06 20.00 9.09
N ILE A 256 -7.57 20.26 7.88
CA ILE A 256 -7.05 21.57 7.49
C ILE A 256 -7.85 22.14 6.32
N ASP A 257 -8.08 23.46 6.31
CA ASP A 257 -8.78 24.22 5.28
C ASP A 257 -10.20 23.68 5.01
N ASN A 258 -11.06 23.64 6.04
CA ASN A 258 -12.41 23.08 5.95
C ASN A 258 -12.46 21.63 5.43
N ALA A 259 -11.52 20.81 5.91
CA ALA A 259 -11.28 19.44 5.44
C ALA A 259 -10.73 19.36 4.01
N GLY A 260 -10.02 20.36 3.50
CA GLY A 260 -9.28 20.23 2.24
C GLY A 260 -8.17 19.17 2.28
N TYR A 261 -7.60 18.88 3.44
CA TYR A 261 -6.62 17.80 3.67
C TYR A 261 -6.54 17.46 5.17
N SER A 262 -5.86 16.36 5.51
CA SER A 262 -5.66 15.94 6.90
C SER A 262 -4.19 15.72 7.23
N LEU A 263 -3.85 16.03 8.49
CA LEU A 263 -2.55 15.76 9.06
C LEU A 263 -2.66 14.83 10.28
N LEU A 264 -1.70 13.92 10.45
CA LEU A 264 -1.55 13.06 11.62
C LEU A 264 -0.36 13.50 12.47
N PRO A 265 -0.52 13.69 13.80
CA PRO A 265 0.61 13.85 14.70
C PRO A 265 1.38 12.52 14.81
N ILE A 266 2.68 12.55 14.50
CA ILE A 266 3.50 11.33 14.44
C ILE A 266 3.94 10.89 15.84
N ASP A 267 4.28 11.86 16.68
CA ASP A 267 4.72 11.65 18.05
C ASP A 267 4.69 13.00 18.80
N SER A 268 4.14 12.98 20.01
CA SER A 268 4.09 14.11 20.94
C SER A 268 5.47 14.71 21.25
N ASN A 269 6.55 13.92 21.19
CA ASN A 269 7.91 14.39 21.48
C ASN A 269 8.57 15.02 20.25
N THR A 270 8.35 14.47 19.06
CA THR A 270 8.88 15.05 17.81
C THR A 270 8.11 16.30 17.35
N LYS A 271 6.86 16.45 17.80
CA LYS A 271 5.97 17.59 17.45
C LYS A 271 5.88 17.82 15.94
N LYS A 272 5.84 16.73 15.19
CA LYS A 272 5.74 16.71 13.72
C LYS A 272 4.41 16.14 13.29
N TYR A 273 3.90 16.66 12.18
CA TYR A 273 2.64 16.23 11.58
C TYR A 273 2.87 15.75 10.14
N CYS A 274 2.31 14.60 9.77
CA CYS A 274 2.37 14.06 8.41
C CYS A 274 1.10 14.30 7.63
N LEU A 275 1.22 14.52 6.32
CA LEU A 275 0.09 14.49 5.40
C LEU A 275 -0.42 13.06 5.26
N THR A 276 -1.65 12.83 5.70
CA THR A 276 -2.29 11.51 5.59
C THR A 276 -3.24 11.44 4.43
N ARG A 277 -4.00 12.50 4.16
CA ARG A 277 -4.92 12.53 3.02
C ARG A 277 -5.00 13.94 2.42
N PRO A 278 -4.56 14.14 1.17
CA PRO A 278 -4.80 15.36 0.42
C PRO A 278 -6.23 15.36 -0.15
N PHE A 279 -6.73 16.54 -0.54
CA PHE A 279 -7.98 16.68 -1.31
C PHE A 279 -9.21 16.01 -0.68
N LEU A 280 -9.41 16.22 0.63
CA LEU A 280 -10.52 15.68 1.43
C LEU A 280 -11.88 16.40 1.20
N PHE A 281 -12.15 16.78 -0.04
CA PHE A 281 -13.32 17.58 -0.44
C PHE A 281 -14.69 16.97 -0.10
N ASP A 282 -14.71 15.70 0.28
CA ASP A 282 -15.86 14.88 0.68
C ASP A 282 -16.26 15.08 2.16
N PHE A 283 -15.36 15.61 3.01
CA PHE A 283 -15.45 15.21 4.41
C PHE A 283 -16.42 15.98 5.31
N TYR A 284 -16.73 17.28 5.16
CA TYR A 284 -17.47 17.92 6.29
C TYR A 284 -18.49 19.05 6.13
N ARG A 285 -18.71 19.71 4.99
CA ARG A 285 -19.64 20.88 5.03
C ARG A 285 -20.51 21.10 3.81
N TYR A 286 -20.38 20.28 2.77
CA TYR A 286 -21.15 20.51 1.56
C TYR A 286 -22.37 19.59 1.46
N CYS A 287 -23.47 20.04 2.08
CA CYS A 287 -24.80 19.54 1.74
C CYS A 287 -25.44 20.60 0.83
N PRO A 288 -25.56 20.35 -0.49
CA PRO A 288 -26.13 21.32 -1.43
C PRO A 288 -27.52 21.83 -0.99
N ASP A 289 -28.23 21.03 -0.20
CA ASP A 289 -29.62 21.28 0.18
C ASP A 289 -29.90 21.14 1.69
N SER A 290 -29.01 21.65 2.56
CA SER A 290 -29.43 21.86 3.96
C SER A 290 -30.69 22.73 4.06
N GLU A 291 -30.95 23.59 3.07
CA GLU A 291 -32.15 24.45 2.98
C GLU A 291 -33.26 23.92 2.06
N HIS A 292 -32.97 23.12 1.01
CA HIS A 292 -33.96 22.82 -0.05
C HIS A 292 -34.87 21.61 0.22
N TYR A 293 -34.36 20.57 0.91
CA TYR A 293 -35.13 19.34 1.17
C TYR A 293 -35.63 19.19 2.61
N SER A 294 -35.51 20.23 3.44
CA SER A 294 -35.78 20.14 4.89
C SER A 294 -34.98 19.01 5.57
N CYS A 295 -33.81 18.65 5.03
CA CYS A 295 -32.94 17.63 5.59
C CYS A 295 -32.28 18.16 6.86
N LYS A 296 -32.71 17.68 8.04
CA LYS A 296 -32.14 18.09 9.33
C LYS A 296 -30.84 17.35 9.70
N LYS A 297 -30.36 16.42 8.87
CA LYS A 297 -29.29 15.46 9.20
C LYS A 297 -28.51 15.00 7.96
N CYS A 298 -27.90 15.92 7.20
CA CYS A 298 -26.81 15.51 6.31
C CYS A 298 -25.65 15.07 7.22
N ASP A 299 -25.48 13.75 7.42
CA ASP A 299 -24.44 13.17 8.25
C ASP A 299 -23.58 12.19 7.43
N HIS A 300 -22.65 11.50 8.10
CA HIS A 300 -21.75 10.54 7.46
C HIS A 300 -22.47 9.39 6.72
N GLY A 301 -23.78 9.19 6.87
CA GLY A 301 -24.52 8.12 6.21
C GLY A 301 -25.02 8.43 4.79
N CYS A 302 -24.72 9.60 4.22
CA CYS A 302 -25.07 9.93 2.83
C CYS A 302 -24.31 9.04 1.83
N ALA A 303 -24.93 8.68 0.70
CA ALA A 303 -24.24 7.89 -0.33
C ALA A 303 -23.04 8.65 -0.92
N ASP A 304 -21.87 8.03 -0.86
CA ASP A 304 -20.64 8.59 -1.40
C ASP A 304 -20.54 8.38 -2.92
N THR A 305 -19.81 9.26 -3.58
CA THR A 305 -19.57 9.17 -5.02
C THR A 305 -18.11 8.80 -5.29
N THR A 306 -17.85 8.29 -6.49
CA THR A 306 -16.51 7.86 -6.88
C THR A 306 -15.49 9.01 -6.79
N ARG A 307 -14.44 8.79 -5.99
CA ARG A 307 -13.22 9.60 -5.94
C ARG A 307 -12.01 8.70 -6.08
N ILE A 308 -11.08 9.07 -6.96
CA ILE A 308 -9.80 8.37 -7.13
C ILE A 308 -8.72 9.43 -7.29
N ILE A 309 -7.64 9.36 -6.53
CA ILE A 309 -6.53 10.31 -6.67
C ILE A 309 -5.24 9.51 -6.65
N ASN A 310 -4.52 9.54 -7.76
CA ASN A 310 -3.30 8.75 -7.92
C ASN A 310 -2.02 9.59 -7.75
N SER A 311 -2.15 10.91 -7.50
CA SER A 311 -1.02 11.83 -7.41
C SER A 311 -1.31 13.05 -6.55
N LEU A 312 -0.26 13.58 -5.94
CA LEU A 312 -0.27 14.87 -5.24
C LEU A 312 -0.23 16.08 -6.18
N THR A 313 0.09 15.86 -7.46
CA THR A 313 0.18 16.90 -8.48
C THR A 313 -0.60 16.51 -9.74
N PRO A 314 -1.91 16.23 -9.63
CA PRO A 314 -2.70 15.76 -10.76
C PRO A 314 -2.87 16.88 -11.79
N THR A 315 -2.48 16.64 -13.03
CA THR A 315 -2.65 17.61 -14.13
C THR A 315 -3.94 17.38 -14.92
N ILE A 316 -4.64 16.29 -14.64
CA ILE A 316 -5.90 15.92 -15.28
C ILE A 316 -6.97 15.80 -14.21
N LEU A 317 -8.10 16.46 -14.42
CA LEU A 317 -9.33 16.20 -13.67
C LEU A 317 -10.28 15.38 -14.54
N TYR A 318 -10.59 14.14 -14.14
CA TYR A 318 -11.63 13.35 -14.78
C TYR A 318 -12.94 13.50 -13.99
N VAL A 319 -13.91 14.15 -14.61
CA VAL A 319 -15.26 14.36 -14.09
C VAL A 319 -16.10 13.16 -14.45
N ILE A 320 -16.34 12.31 -13.45
CA ILE A 320 -17.11 11.09 -13.60
C ILE A 320 -18.59 11.32 -13.25
N ALA A 321 -19.50 10.66 -13.97
CA ALA A 321 -20.90 10.64 -13.56
C ALA A 321 -21.02 10.00 -12.17
N PRO A 322 -21.81 10.57 -11.25
CA PRO A 322 -21.89 10.08 -9.87
C PRO A 322 -22.50 8.67 -9.79
N THR A 323 -23.17 8.23 -10.87
CA THR A 323 -23.70 6.88 -11.05
C THR A 323 -22.63 5.85 -11.45
N ARG A 324 -21.41 6.24 -11.82
CA ARG A 324 -20.39 5.29 -12.29
C ARG A 324 -19.55 4.76 -11.13
N LYS A 325 -19.14 3.50 -11.25
CA LYS A 325 -18.13 2.89 -10.39
C LYS A 325 -16.74 3.34 -10.81
N ASP A 326 -15.78 3.16 -9.91
CA ASP A 326 -14.35 3.44 -10.05
C ASP A 326 -13.70 2.75 -11.26
N ASP A 327 -14.22 1.59 -11.66
CA ASP A 327 -13.74 0.82 -12.80
C ASP A 327 -13.78 1.57 -14.16
N ALA A 328 -14.59 2.63 -14.25
CA ALA A 328 -14.70 3.47 -15.45
C ALA A 328 -13.36 4.12 -15.84
N LEU A 329 -12.53 4.51 -14.86
CA LEU A 329 -11.20 5.10 -15.12
C LEU A 329 -10.32 4.14 -15.94
N TYR A 330 -10.33 2.85 -15.61
CA TYR A 330 -9.50 1.86 -16.29
C TYR A 330 -9.93 1.63 -17.74
N ARG A 331 -11.19 1.94 -18.06
CA ARG A 331 -11.78 1.79 -19.40
C ARG A 331 -11.52 2.98 -20.33
N LEU A 332 -10.96 4.09 -19.85
CA LEU A 332 -10.64 5.26 -20.67
C LEU A 332 -9.55 5.01 -21.75
N GLY A 333 -8.80 3.91 -21.65
CA GLY A 333 -7.74 3.58 -22.61
C GLY A 333 -6.52 4.51 -22.54
N LEU A 334 -6.36 5.26 -21.44
CA LEU A 334 -5.19 6.12 -21.21
C LEU A 334 -3.94 5.27 -20.89
N PRO A 335 -2.75 5.65 -21.43
CA PRO A 335 -1.47 5.10 -21.01
C PRO A 335 -1.23 5.26 -19.51
N LYS A 336 -0.42 4.37 -18.93
CA LYS A 336 -0.11 4.36 -17.50
C LYS A 336 0.50 5.68 -17.03
N GLU A 337 1.39 6.25 -17.83
CA GLU A 337 2.08 7.53 -17.57
C GLU A 337 1.11 8.71 -17.45
N ILE A 338 -0.07 8.60 -18.06
CA ILE A 338 -1.15 9.59 -17.94
C ILE A 338 -2.03 9.27 -16.73
N LYS A 339 -2.38 8.00 -16.51
CA LYS A 339 -3.25 7.57 -15.40
C LYS A 339 -2.73 8.00 -14.03
N ASP A 340 -1.42 8.05 -13.88
CA ASP A 340 -0.74 8.50 -12.67
C ASP A 340 -0.84 10.03 -12.45
N LYS A 341 -1.42 10.79 -13.39
CA LYS A 341 -1.62 12.25 -13.28
C LYS A 341 -3.09 12.65 -13.14
N ILE A 342 -3.97 11.68 -12.96
CA ILE A 342 -5.41 11.89 -12.90
C ILE A 342 -5.86 11.99 -11.44
N ALA A 343 -6.69 13.01 -11.18
CA ALA A 343 -7.65 12.98 -10.10
C ALA A 343 -9.05 12.79 -10.69
N VAL A 344 -9.80 11.86 -10.14
CA VAL A 344 -11.18 11.54 -10.51
C VAL A 344 -12.08 12.05 -9.40
N PHE A 345 -13.04 12.88 -9.78
CA PHE A 345 -14.08 13.34 -8.89
C PHE A 345 -15.41 13.25 -9.61
N SER A 346 -16.46 12.89 -8.88
CA SER A 346 -17.78 13.21 -9.37
C SER A 346 -18.05 14.71 -9.27
N TYR A 347 -18.91 15.23 -10.14
CA TYR A 347 -19.34 16.63 -10.08
C TYR A 347 -20.31 16.90 -8.92
N ILE A 348 -20.82 15.87 -8.27
CA ILE A 348 -21.59 15.96 -7.01
C ILE A 348 -20.80 15.19 -5.95
N PRO A 349 -20.50 15.76 -4.77
CA PRO A 349 -19.69 15.08 -3.77
C PRO A 349 -20.43 13.89 -3.14
N LYS A 350 -21.69 14.08 -2.76
CA LYS A 350 -22.52 13.11 -2.03
C LYS A 350 -23.97 13.25 -2.43
N PHE A 351 -24.72 12.16 -2.34
CA PHE A 351 -26.17 12.21 -2.51
C PHE A 351 -26.91 12.26 -1.15
N PRO A 352 -27.97 13.08 -1.01
CA PRO A 352 -28.77 13.17 0.20
C PRO A 352 -29.76 12.00 0.31
N TYR A 353 -29.26 10.77 0.28
CA TYR A 353 -30.06 9.56 0.42
C TYR A 353 -29.62 8.78 1.66
N ARG A 354 -30.58 8.45 2.53
CA ARG A 354 -30.38 7.63 3.72
C ARG A 354 -31.54 6.64 3.81
N ASP A 355 -31.22 5.35 3.91
CA ASP A 355 -32.20 4.31 4.23
C ASP A 355 -31.76 3.54 5.47
N ASN A 356 -32.67 3.37 6.43
CA ASN A 356 -32.48 2.62 7.68
C ASN A 356 -31.18 2.89 8.48
N GLY A 357 -30.54 4.06 8.31
CA GLY A 357 -29.32 4.41 9.04
C GLY A 357 -28.02 3.88 8.43
N TYR A 358 -28.05 3.31 7.22
CA TYR A 358 -26.87 2.78 6.53
C TYR A 358 -26.52 3.59 5.28
N TRP A 359 -25.25 3.46 4.85
CA TRP A 359 -24.79 3.91 3.54
C TRP A 359 -25.64 3.29 2.44
N MET A 360 -26.19 4.12 1.55
CA MET A 360 -27.02 3.62 0.46
C MET A 360 -26.16 3.22 -0.74
N ASP A 361 -26.39 2.02 -1.27
CA ASP A 361 -25.73 1.52 -2.49
C ASP A 361 -26.00 2.46 -3.68
N ILE A 362 -24.95 2.75 -4.47
CA ILE A 362 -25.06 3.56 -5.68
C ILE A 362 -26.08 3.01 -6.68
N ASP A 363 -26.26 1.69 -6.73
CA ASP A 363 -27.23 1.03 -7.60
C ASP A 363 -28.68 1.25 -7.13
N LEU A 364 -28.90 1.57 -5.85
CA LEU A 364 -30.19 2.05 -5.33
C LEU A 364 -30.38 3.54 -5.64
N ALA A 365 -29.33 4.35 -5.51
CA ALA A 365 -29.38 5.78 -5.83
C ALA A 365 -29.81 6.00 -7.28
N LYS A 366 -29.22 5.25 -8.21
CA LYS A 366 -29.52 5.30 -9.66
C LYS A 366 -30.99 5.20 -10.01
N LYS A 367 -31.78 4.42 -9.25
CA LYS A 367 -33.21 4.22 -9.54
C LYS A 367 -34.05 5.49 -9.36
N HIS A 368 -33.51 6.47 -8.62
CA HIS A 368 -34.20 7.70 -8.24
C HIS A 368 -33.54 8.96 -8.80
N ILE A 369 -32.38 8.83 -9.45
CA ILE A 369 -31.60 9.94 -9.99
C ILE A 369 -32.06 10.25 -11.43
N THR A 370 -32.57 11.46 -11.66
CA THR A 370 -32.85 11.98 -13.01
C THR A 370 -31.82 13.04 -13.42
N VAL A 371 -31.74 13.35 -14.72
CA VAL A 371 -30.86 14.41 -15.25
C VAL A 371 -31.22 15.76 -14.62
N GLU A 372 -32.50 16.04 -14.43
CA GLU A 372 -32.98 17.27 -13.79
C GLU A 372 -32.55 17.34 -12.32
N ALA A 373 -32.66 16.23 -11.59
CA ALA A 373 -32.21 16.15 -10.20
C ALA A 373 -30.69 16.34 -10.09
N LEU A 374 -29.91 15.73 -10.98
CA LEU A 374 -28.46 15.91 -11.04
C LEU A 374 -28.07 17.35 -11.39
N THR A 375 -28.82 17.98 -12.30
CA THR A 375 -28.60 19.38 -12.69
C THR A 375 -28.88 20.32 -11.52
N ALA A 376 -29.97 20.10 -10.79
CA ALA A 376 -30.30 20.86 -9.59
C ALA A 376 -29.23 20.69 -8.51
N LEU A 377 -28.81 19.45 -8.23
CA LEU A 377 -27.75 19.14 -7.27
C LEU A 377 -26.40 19.74 -7.67
N LEU A 378 -26.02 19.69 -8.94
CA LEU A 378 -24.79 20.34 -9.43
C LEU A 378 -24.88 21.87 -9.32
N SER A 379 -26.05 22.44 -9.62
CA SER A 379 -26.27 23.88 -9.50
C SER A 379 -26.16 24.34 -8.04
N SER A 380 -26.80 23.61 -7.12
CA SER A 380 -26.69 23.90 -5.69
C SER A 380 -25.32 23.51 -5.13
N SER A 381 -24.57 22.63 -5.81
CA SER A 381 -23.19 22.25 -5.48
C SER A 381 -22.07 22.92 -6.24
N ARG A 382 -22.40 23.95 -7.01
CA ARG A 382 -21.48 24.60 -7.92
C ARG A 382 -20.20 25.10 -7.25
N ASN A 383 -20.34 25.80 -6.12
CA ASN A 383 -19.19 26.39 -5.41
C ASN A 383 -18.21 25.31 -4.90
N TRP A 384 -18.72 24.13 -4.55
CA TRP A 384 -17.86 23.01 -4.18
C TRP A 384 -17.04 22.53 -5.37
N PHE A 385 -17.67 22.33 -6.52
CA PHE A 385 -16.96 21.88 -7.70
C PHE A 385 -15.96 22.93 -8.23
N GLU A 386 -16.35 24.20 -8.19
CA GLU A 386 -15.44 25.33 -8.47
C GLU A 386 -14.23 25.31 -7.53
N TRP A 387 -14.43 25.05 -6.23
CA TRP A 387 -13.34 24.89 -5.27
C TRP A 387 -12.42 23.68 -5.56
N VAL A 388 -12.98 22.54 -6.01
CA VAL A 388 -12.18 21.39 -6.47
C VAL A 388 -11.30 21.81 -7.64
N VAL A 389 -11.87 22.44 -8.66
CA VAL A 389 -11.13 22.91 -9.85
C VAL A 389 -10.10 23.97 -9.48
N GLU A 390 -10.42 24.91 -8.60
CA GLU A 390 -9.50 25.95 -8.13
C GLU A 390 -8.35 25.37 -7.31
N THR A 391 -8.59 24.32 -6.53
CA THR A 391 -7.55 23.66 -5.73
C THR A 391 -6.63 22.81 -6.61
N ILE A 392 -7.20 22.04 -7.54
CA ILE A 392 -6.44 21.17 -8.44
C ILE A 392 -5.75 21.97 -9.55
N LYS A 393 -6.38 23.03 -10.07
CA LYS A 393 -5.98 23.78 -11.28
C LYS A 393 -5.44 22.87 -12.39
N PRO A 394 -6.27 21.93 -12.88
CA PRO A 394 -5.82 20.96 -13.87
C PRO A 394 -5.39 21.67 -15.16
N GLN A 395 -4.58 20.98 -15.97
CA GLN A 395 -4.27 21.40 -17.34
C GLN A 395 -5.40 21.05 -18.29
N ILE A 396 -6.11 19.95 -18.02
CA ILE A 396 -7.25 19.48 -18.81
C ILE A 396 -8.34 18.89 -17.91
N ILE A 397 -9.57 19.00 -18.38
CA ILE A 397 -10.72 18.32 -17.77
C ILE A 397 -11.23 17.26 -18.76
N ILE A 398 -11.26 16.01 -18.35
CA ILE A 398 -11.93 14.95 -19.10
C ILE A 398 -13.33 14.79 -18.50
N ILE A 399 -14.37 14.75 -19.31
CA ILE A 399 -15.75 14.62 -18.83
C ILE A 399 -16.32 13.30 -19.34
N ASP A 400 -16.88 12.50 -18.43
CA ASP A 400 -17.60 11.30 -18.81
C ASP A 400 -18.78 11.63 -19.73
N ASN A 401 -19.04 10.79 -20.74
CA ASN A 401 -20.12 11.05 -21.70
C ASN A 401 -21.49 11.13 -21.00
N GLU A 402 -21.70 10.38 -19.91
CA GLU A 402 -22.93 10.41 -19.11
C GLU A 402 -23.01 11.66 -18.21
N ALA A 403 -21.86 12.22 -17.83
CA ALA A 403 -21.78 13.44 -17.05
C ALA A 403 -22.03 14.70 -17.89
N LEU A 404 -21.66 14.67 -19.17
CA LEU A 404 -21.62 15.85 -20.04
C LEU A 404 -22.96 16.61 -20.15
N PRO A 405 -24.14 15.96 -20.33
CA PRO A 405 -25.40 16.69 -20.45
C PRO A 405 -25.76 17.47 -19.18
N VAL A 406 -25.49 16.89 -18.01
CA VAL A 406 -25.71 17.57 -16.71
C VAL A 406 -24.69 18.68 -16.54
N PHE A 407 -23.41 18.38 -16.77
CA PHE A 407 -22.32 19.31 -16.53
C PHE A 407 -22.42 20.58 -17.40
N SER A 408 -22.75 20.41 -18.67
CA SER A 408 -22.93 21.51 -19.64
C SER A 408 -24.15 22.40 -19.37
N SER A 409 -25.11 21.92 -18.56
CA SER A 409 -26.26 22.72 -18.15
C SER A 409 -25.92 23.75 -17.06
N VAL A 410 -24.85 23.52 -16.30
CA VAL A 410 -24.41 24.40 -15.19
C VAL A 410 -23.16 25.19 -15.56
N PHE A 411 -22.20 24.54 -16.22
CA PHE A 411 -20.95 25.16 -16.66
C PHE A 411 -20.97 25.39 -18.17
N PRO A 412 -20.83 26.64 -18.64
CA PRO A 412 -20.81 26.94 -20.07
C PRO A 412 -19.64 26.25 -20.76
N ILE A 413 -19.95 25.50 -21.82
CA ILE A 413 -18.97 24.85 -22.69
C ILE A 413 -19.03 25.47 -24.08
N ASN A 414 -17.88 25.88 -24.62
CA ASN A 414 -17.75 26.41 -25.96
C ASN A 414 -16.41 25.96 -26.58
N ASN A 415 -16.42 25.51 -27.84
CA ASN A 415 -15.21 25.10 -28.58
C ASN A 415 -14.28 24.14 -27.82
N ASN A 416 -14.83 23.12 -27.14
CA ASN A 416 -14.08 22.19 -26.29
C ASN A 416 -13.32 22.87 -25.14
N GLU A 417 -13.88 23.96 -24.63
CA GLU A 417 -13.41 24.62 -23.42
C GLU A 417 -14.59 24.82 -22.47
N VAL A 418 -14.32 24.74 -21.17
CA VAL A 418 -15.29 25.07 -20.11
C VAL A 418 -14.83 26.28 -19.33
N LEU A 419 -15.77 27.18 -19.01
CA LEU A 419 -15.53 28.33 -18.14
C LEU A 419 -15.92 27.97 -16.69
N ILE A 420 -14.94 27.93 -15.80
CA ILE A 420 -15.12 27.66 -14.36
C ILE A 420 -14.40 28.75 -13.57
N ASP A 421 -15.14 29.46 -12.72
CA ASP A 421 -14.64 30.62 -11.96
C ASP A 421 -13.81 31.61 -12.82
N ASN A 422 -14.36 32.01 -13.96
CA ASN A 422 -13.72 32.92 -14.94
C ASN A 422 -12.40 32.42 -15.56
N ILE A 423 -12.05 31.15 -15.37
CA ILE A 423 -10.89 30.52 -15.99
C ILE A 423 -11.38 29.50 -17.01
N THR A 424 -10.78 29.54 -18.19
CA THR A 424 -11.07 28.61 -19.27
C THR A 424 -10.17 27.38 -19.16
N TYR A 425 -10.76 26.20 -19.24
CA TYR A 425 -10.05 24.92 -19.24
C TYR A 425 -10.36 24.12 -20.51
N PRO A 426 -9.36 23.56 -21.20
CA PRO A 426 -9.59 22.61 -22.28
C PRO A 426 -10.33 21.38 -21.74
N ILE A 427 -11.35 20.94 -22.48
CA ILE A 427 -12.12 19.75 -22.14
C ILE A 427 -12.06 18.68 -23.23
N PHE A 428 -12.14 17.42 -22.81
CA PHE A 428 -12.29 16.27 -23.69
C PHE A 428 -13.39 15.35 -23.18
N GLU A 429 -14.26 14.89 -24.07
CA GLU A 429 -15.19 13.83 -23.76
C GLU A 429 -14.46 12.49 -23.61
N ALA A 430 -14.89 11.65 -22.67
CA ALA A 430 -14.28 10.34 -22.45
C ALA A 430 -14.26 9.47 -23.72
N SER A 431 -15.28 9.57 -24.58
CA SER A 431 -15.35 8.86 -25.86
C SER A 431 -14.31 9.31 -26.89
N SER A 432 -13.83 10.56 -26.81
CA SER A 432 -12.91 11.15 -27.80
C SER A 432 -11.43 11.08 -27.41
N ILE A 433 -11.12 10.48 -26.25
CA ILE A 433 -9.75 10.33 -25.74
C ILE A 433 -8.83 9.68 -26.77
N LYS A 434 -9.27 8.61 -27.41
CA LYS A 434 -8.42 7.85 -28.35
C LYS A 434 -7.97 8.70 -29.53
N GLU A 435 -8.85 9.57 -30.03
CA GLU A 435 -8.59 10.46 -31.16
C GLU A 435 -7.72 11.65 -30.74
N ASN A 436 -7.82 12.06 -29.48
CA ASN A 436 -7.11 13.23 -28.93
C ASN A 436 -5.91 12.86 -28.06
N LEU A 437 -5.50 11.59 -28.04
CA LEU A 437 -4.54 11.07 -27.06
C LEU A 437 -3.22 11.84 -27.07
N SER A 438 -2.69 12.16 -28.25
CA SER A 438 -1.44 12.92 -28.39
C SER A 438 -1.54 14.32 -27.79
N HIS A 439 -2.70 14.98 -27.92
CA HIS A 439 -2.95 16.31 -27.37
C HIS A 439 -3.13 16.25 -25.86
N ILE A 440 -3.95 15.31 -25.38
CA ILE A 440 -4.14 15.02 -23.95
C ILE A 440 -2.78 14.74 -23.28
N PHE A 441 -1.96 13.89 -23.90
CA PHE A 441 -0.62 13.58 -23.40
C PHE A 441 0.23 14.85 -23.29
N ALA A 442 0.29 15.67 -24.34
CA ALA A 442 1.09 16.90 -24.33
C ALA A 442 0.66 17.86 -23.20
N LEU A 443 -0.65 18.08 -23.02
CA LEU A 443 -1.17 18.95 -21.97
C LEU A 443 -0.96 18.37 -20.56
N ALA A 444 -1.12 17.05 -20.39
CA ALA A 444 -0.88 16.37 -19.12
C ALA A 444 0.59 16.41 -18.67
N GLN A 445 1.53 16.65 -19.58
CA GLN A 445 2.95 16.85 -19.26
C GLN A 445 3.30 18.27 -18.85
N LEU A 446 2.39 19.24 -19.01
CA LEU A 446 2.63 20.59 -18.52
C LEU A 446 2.73 20.63 -16.98
N PRO A 447 3.47 21.60 -16.40
CA PRO A 447 3.64 21.70 -14.95
C PRO A 447 2.31 21.78 -14.20
N TYR A 448 2.20 21.11 -13.05
CA TYR A 448 1.06 21.25 -12.16
C TYR A 448 0.95 22.69 -11.63
N ARG A 449 -0.28 23.22 -11.55
CA ARG A 449 -0.55 24.63 -11.18
C ARG A 449 -1.33 24.79 -9.89
N GLY A 450 -1.84 23.69 -9.34
CA GLY A 450 -2.71 23.71 -8.17
C GLY A 450 -1.95 23.77 -6.85
N LYS A 451 -2.66 23.44 -5.77
CA LYS A 451 -2.14 23.43 -4.42
C LYS A 451 -1.16 22.28 -4.21
N ILE A 452 0.04 22.59 -3.73
CA ILE A 452 1.05 21.60 -3.37
C ILE A 452 1.01 21.39 -1.86
N PHE A 453 0.98 20.13 -1.44
CA PHE A 453 1.01 19.74 -0.03
C PHE A 453 2.41 19.31 0.37
N LYS A 454 2.86 19.74 1.55
CA LYS A 454 4.07 19.18 2.15
C LYS A 454 3.73 17.81 2.74
N MET A 455 4.69 16.89 2.68
CA MET A 455 4.54 15.58 3.34
C MET A 455 4.61 15.69 4.87
N ALA A 456 5.41 16.63 5.38
CA ALA A 456 5.55 16.85 6.81
C ALA A 456 5.46 18.35 7.15
N TYR A 457 4.91 18.63 8.33
CA TYR A 457 4.74 19.97 8.90
C TYR A 457 5.33 20.00 10.30
N THR A 458 5.93 21.15 10.63
CA THR A 458 6.40 21.47 11.98
C THR A 458 5.25 21.95 12.87
N GLU A 459 5.41 21.87 14.20
CA GLU A 459 4.50 22.47 15.17
C GLU A 459 4.18 23.94 14.84
N GLN A 460 5.19 24.75 14.52
CA GLN A 460 5.02 26.17 14.21
C GLN A 460 4.14 26.42 12.98
N GLU A 461 4.23 25.55 11.97
CA GLU A 461 3.40 25.63 10.76
C GLU A 461 1.95 25.27 11.07
N VAL A 462 1.73 24.22 11.87
CA VAL A 462 0.38 23.85 12.33
C VAL A 462 -0.22 24.92 13.23
N ASP A 463 0.55 25.51 14.14
CA ASP A 463 0.11 26.64 14.97
C ASP A 463 -0.22 27.89 14.14
N ALA A 464 0.50 28.12 13.04
CA ALA A 464 0.16 29.18 12.09
C ALA A 464 -1.18 28.91 11.39
N LEU A 465 -1.47 27.65 11.05
CA LEU A 465 -2.77 27.25 10.50
C LEU A 465 -3.89 27.39 11.55
N LYS A 466 -3.63 26.99 12.81
CA LYS A 466 -4.58 27.16 13.93
C LYS A 466 -4.96 28.63 14.13
N ARG A 467 -3.97 29.53 14.12
CA ARG A 467 -4.17 30.99 14.22
C ARG A 467 -4.94 31.61 13.04
N GLN A 468 -5.06 30.90 11.92
CA GLN A 468 -5.85 31.32 10.75
C GLN A 468 -7.26 30.71 10.75
N ASP A 469 -7.68 30.04 11.84
CA ASP A 469 -8.95 29.30 11.93
C ASP A 469 -9.12 28.25 10.83
N LYS A 470 -8.00 27.67 10.37
CA LYS A 470 -7.97 26.66 9.31
C LYS A 470 -7.97 25.22 9.81
N VAL A 471 -7.86 25.01 11.11
CA VAL A 471 -7.72 23.67 11.70
C VAL A 471 -9.01 23.30 12.43
N ALA A 472 -9.52 22.10 12.15
CA ALA A 472 -10.56 21.45 12.94
C ALA A 472 -10.01 20.11 13.46
N GLU A 473 -10.22 19.83 14.74
CA GLU A 473 -9.81 18.59 15.38
C GLU A 473 -10.98 17.60 15.32
N LEU A 474 -10.73 16.38 14.85
CA LEU A 474 -11.68 15.29 14.91
C LEU A 474 -11.39 14.46 16.16
N GLU A 475 -12.27 14.54 17.15
CA GLU A 475 -12.35 13.53 18.20
C GLU A 475 -13.06 12.31 17.59
N TRP A 476 -12.39 11.16 17.59
CA TRP A 476 -12.95 9.87 17.14
C TRP A 476 -13.72 9.19 18.27
#